data_AF-X1C6X6-F1
#
_entry.id   AF-X1C6X6-F1
#
_cell.length_a   1.000
_cell.length_b   1.000
_cell.length_c   1.000
_cell.angle_alpha   90.00
_cell.angle_beta   90.00
_cell.angle_gamma   90.00
#
_symmetry.space_group_name_H-M   'P 1'
#
loop_
_entity.id
_entity.type
_entity.pdbx_description
1 polymer ?
#
loop_
_entity_poly.entity_id
_entity_poly.type
_entity_poly.pdbx_seq_one_letter_code
_entity_poly.pdbx_strand_id
1 'polypeptide(L)'
;LLKTKKKYPLIRERAEKIRTFAELEKEIIQCIDEDGVVLDRASPGLRKIRRDIIKKEQALKNKLETIIRSSRFAAIIQEPLITVRQNRYVIPVKQEKKAKFPGIVHDKSDSGATLFIEPFVVVELNNLLRQLIKDEEQEILKILQKITSLIGERAQEINDSKRRNTFG
;
A
#
# COMPACT_ATOMS: atom_id res chain seq x y z
N LEU A 1 -36.49 10.15 25.03
CA LEU A 1 -36.79 8.70 24.83
C LEU A 1 -37.52 8.01 26.00
N LEU A 2 -37.82 8.68 27.11
CA LEU A 2 -38.47 8.07 28.29
C LEU A 2 -40.01 7.99 28.24
N LYS A 3 -40.71 8.70 27.33
CA LYS A 3 -42.18 8.72 27.22
C LYS A 3 -42.80 7.56 26.43
N THR A 4 -42.00 6.77 25.71
CA THR A 4 -42.46 5.66 24.86
C THR A 4 -42.50 4.31 25.59
N LYS A 5 -42.04 4.24 26.85
CA LYS A 5 -41.79 3.01 27.61
C LYS A 5 -42.98 2.04 27.75
N LYS A 6 -44.23 2.51 27.68
CA LYS A 6 -45.46 1.68 27.80
C LYS A 6 -46.22 1.46 26.50
N LYS A 7 -45.97 2.24 25.45
CA LYS A 7 -46.89 2.34 24.30
C LYS A 7 -46.65 1.29 23.20
N TYR A 8 -45.42 0.76 23.10
CA TYR A 8 -45.05 -0.18 22.04
C TYR A 8 -44.07 -1.27 22.55
N PRO A 9 -44.57 -2.27 23.30
CA PRO A 9 -43.73 -3.30 23.92
C PRO A 9 -43.00 -4.19 22.90
N LEU A 10 -43.65 -4.53 21.79
CA LEU A 10 -43.06 -5.37 20.73
C LEU A 10 -41.90 -4.67 20.00
N ILE A 11 -42.05 -3.36 19.72
CA ILE A 11 -40.99 -2.56 19.08
C ILE A 11 -39.80 -2.45 20.03
N ARG A 12 -40.05 -2.26 21.33
CA ARG A 12 -39.00 -2.22 22.36
C ARG A 12 -38.25 -3.55 22.46
N GLU A 13 -38.97 -4.67 22.53
CA GLU A 13 -38.36 -5.99 22.62
C GLU A 13 -37.45 -6.29 21.41
N ARG A 14 -37.83 -5.82 20.22
CA ARG A 14 -36.99 -5.89 19.02
C ARG A 14 -35.80 -4.92 19.08
N ALA A 15 -36.01 -3.69 19.52
CA ALA A 15 -34.96 -2.67 19.62
C ALA A 15 -33.90 -3.02 20.67
N GLU A 16 -34.28 -3.59 21.82
CA GLU A 16 -33.35 -4.06 22.86
C GLU A 16 -32.46 -5.23 22.38
N LYS A 17 -32.85 -5.92 21.31
CA LYS A 17 -32.05 -6.98 20.67
C LYS A 17 -31.04 -6.44 19.65
N ILE A 18 -31.12 -5.15 19.27
CA ILE A 18 -30.14 -4.50 18.40
C ILE A 18 -28.93 -4.11 19.25
N ARG A 19 -27.84 -4.86 19.12
CA ARG A 19 -26.56 -4.51 19.72
C ARG A 19 -25.81 -3.53 18.84
N THR A 20 -25.22 -2.50 19.45
CA THR A 20 -24.30 -1.59 18.78
C THR A 20 -22.86 -2.02 19.05
N PHE A 21 -22.01 -1.91 18.04
CA PHE A 21 -20.59 -2.26 18.12
C PHE A 21 -19.72 -1.01 17.88
N ALA A 22 -20.09 0.11 18.49
CA ALA A 22 -19.52 1.42 18.20
C ALA A 22 -17.99 1.47 18.38
N GLU A 23 -17.44 0.74 19.35
CA GLU A 23 -15.99 0.65 19.56
C GLU A 23 -15.29 -0.11 18.44
N LEU A 24 -15.87 -1.23 17.98
CA LEU A 24 -15.34 -2.04 16.88
C LEU A 24 -15.44 -1.28 15.56
N GLU A 25 -16.58 -0.65 15.30
CA GLU A 25 -16.80 0.20 14.13
C GLU A 25 -15.78 1.35 14.08
N LYS A 26 -15.56 2.02 15.22
CA LYS A 26 -14.56 3.07 15.34
C LYS A 26 -13.15 2.57 15.05
N GLU A 27 -12.76 1.41 15.59
CA GLU A 27 -11.43 0.83 15.33
C GLU A 27 -11.25 0.49 13.84
N ILE A 28 -12.28 -0.06 13.19
CA ILE A 28 -12.26 -0.38 11.76
C ILE A 28 -12.11 0.89 10.92
N ILE A 29 -12.94 1.91 11.15
CA ILE A 29 -12.92 3.19 10.39
C ILE A 29 -11.63 3.98 10.62
N GLN A 30 -11.00 3.80 11.78
CA GLN A 30 -9.69 4.38 12.04
C GLN A 30 -8.59 3.70 11.22
N CYS A 31 -8.73 2.41 10.91
CA CYS A 31 -7.69 1.65 10.24
C CYS A 31 -7.89 1.50 8.73
N ILE A 32 -9.13 1.41 8.25
CA ILE A 32 -9.48 1.08 6.87
C ILE A 32 -10.50 2.11 6.35
N ASP A 33 -10.35 2.56 5.11
CA ASP A 33 -11.36 3.39 4.45
C ASP A 33 -12.44 2.57 3.71
N GLU A 34 -13.32 3.27 3.00
CA GLU A 34 -14.45 2.70 2.28
C GLU A 34 -14.03 1.80 1.11
N ASP A 35 -12.82 2.01 0.57
CA ASP A 35 -12.25 1.22 -0.53
C ASP A 35 -11.45 0.00 -0.02
N GLY A 36 -11.36 -0.19 1.30
CA GLY A 36 -10.61 -1.28 1.91
C GLY A 36 -9.11 -1.00 2.06
N VAL A 37 -8.68 0.25 1.87
CA VAL A 37 -7.26 0.64 1.99
C VAL A 37 -6.91 0.89 3.44
N VAL A 38 -5.80 0.30 3.89
CA VAL A 38 -5.26 0.57 5.23
C VAL A 38 -4.63 1.97 5.26
N LEU A 39 -5.10 2.77 6.20
CA LEU A 39 -4.79 4.20 6.28
C LEU A 39 -3.50 4.49 7.06
N ASP A 40 -2.83 5.61 6.75
CA ASP A 40 -1.63 6.07 7.46
C ASP A 40 -1.85 6.27 8.97
N ARG A 41 -3.10 6.43 9.40
CA ARG A 41 -3.48 6.57 10.80
C ARG A 41 -3.71 5.24 11.51
N ALA A 42 -3.72 4.12 10.78
CA ALA A 42 -3.91 2.78 11.33
C ALA A 42 -2.77 2.38 12.28
N SER A 43 -1.53 2.79 11.98
CA SER A 43 -0.43 2.66 12.94
C SER A 43 0.65 3.75 12.76
N PRO A 44 1.33 4.18 13.84
CA PRO A 44 2.49 5.06 13.74
C PRO A 44 3.64 4.44 12.93
N GLY A 45 3.77 3.11 12.97
CA GLY A 45 4.76 2.34 12.21
C GLY A 45 4.52 2.46 10.71
N LEU A 46 3.30 2.19 10.26
CA LEU A 46 2.89 2.30 8.86
C LEU A 46 3.12 3.72 8.33
N ARG A 47 2.71 4.74 9.09
CA ARG A 47 2.95 6.14 8.73
C ARG A 47 4.43 6.45 8.54
N LYS A 48 5.29 5.90 9.39
CA LYS A 48 6.74 6.11 9.29
C LYS A 48 7.27 5.45 8.02
N ILE A 49 6.93 4.18 7.79
CA ILE A 49 7.36 3.41 6.62
C ILE A 49 6.95 4.12 5.32
N ARG A 50 5.68 4.52 5.18
CA ARG A 50 5.17 5.24 4.00
C ARG A 50 5.92 6.55 3.75
N ARG A 51 6.19 7.34 4.80
CA ARG A 51 7.01 8.56 4.67
C ARG A 51 8.43 8.26 4.21
N ASP A 52 9.03 7.20 4.70
CA ASP A 52 10.38 6.80 4.32
C ASP A 52 10.43 6.29 2.87
N ILE A 53 9.40 5.54 2.41
CA ILE A 53 9.21 5.15 1.01
C ILE A 53 9.23 6.39 0.10
N ILE A 54 8.36 7.37 0.37
CA ILE A 54 8.26 8.61 -0.43
C ILE A 54 9.61 9.33 -0.48
N LYS A 55 10.30 9.47 0.66
CA LYS A 55 11.61 10.13 0.71
C LYS A 55 12.67 9.40 -0.10
N LYS A 56 12.74 8.06 0.01
CA LYS A 56 13.73 7.25 -0.71
C LYS A 56 13.44 7.23 -2.20
N GLU A 57 12.17 7.13 -2.58
CA GLU A 57 11.74 7.20 -3.97
C GLU A 57 12.13 8.55 -4.60
N GLN A 58 11.87 9.67 -3.92
CA GLN A 58 12.26 10.99 -4.42
C GLN A 58 13.79 11.12 -4.57
N ALA A 59 14.56 10.68 -3.57
CA ALA A 59 16.01 10.72 -3.63
C ALA A 59 16.56 9.86 -4.79
N LEU A 60 15.93 8.72 -5.06
CA LEU A 60 16.25 7.86 -6.18
C LEU A 60 15.93 8.53 -7.52
N LYS A 61 14.72 9.08 -7.68
CA LYS A 61 14.29 9.79 -8.89
C LYS A 61 15.23 10.95 -9.20
N ASN A 62 15.58 11.78 -8.22
CA ASN A 62 16.51 12.90 -8.40
C ASN A 62 17.89 12.45 -8.95
N LYS A 63 18.40 11.31 -8.46
CA LYS A 63 19.67 10.75 -8.96
C LYS A 63 19.55 10.25 -10.40
N LEU A 64 18.46 9.57 -10.73
CA LEU A 64 18.21 9.10 -12.10
C LEU A 64 17.98 10.24 -13.07
N GLU A 65 17.24 11.28 -12.68
CA GLU A 65 17.04 12.49 -13.49
C GLU A 65 18.37 13.16 -13.83
N THR A 66 19.30 13.22 -12.88
CA THR A 66 20.65 13.75 -13.12
C THR A 66 21.40 12.94 -14.19
N ILE A 67 21.25 11.61 -14.19
CA ILE A 67 21.88 10.72 -15.18
C ILE A 67 21.26 10.94 -16.56
N ILE A 68 19.93 10.99 -16.63
CA ILE A 68 19.19 11.13 -17.88
C ILE A 68 19.46 12.48 -18.56
N ARG A 69 19.59 13.56 -17.78
CA ARG A 69 19.90 14.90 -18.29
C ARG A 69 21.36 15.10 -18.66
N SER A 70 22.24 14.14 -18.34
CA SER A 70 23.66 14.26 -18.64
C SER A 70 23.92 14.09 -20.14
N SER A 71 24.57 15.08 -20.75
CA SER A 71 25.01 15.01 -22.16
C SER A 71 25.91 13.81 -22.46
N ARG A 72 26.66 13.32 -21.45
CA ARG A 72 27.48 12.12 -21.53
C ARG A 72 26.67 10.87 -21.89
N PHE A 73 25.45 10.76 -21.38
CA PHE A 73 24.61 9.56 -21.53
C PHE A 73 23.51 9.72 -22.59
N ALA A 74 23.30 10.93 -23.13
CA ALA A 74 22.26 11.21 -24.12
C ALA A 74 22.32 10.30 -25.36
N ALA A 75 23.52 9.99 -25.87
CA ALA A 75 23.68 9.10 -27.03
C ALA A 75 23.56 7.59 -26.69
N ILE A 76 23.57 7.24 -25.40
CA ILE A 76 23.55 5.86 -24.88
C ILE A 76 22.12 5.47 -24.48
N ILE A 77 21.39 6.42 -23.89
CA ILE A 77 20.01 6.25 -23.46
C ILE A 77 19.09 6.14 -24.68
N GLN A 78 18.15 5.20 -24.63
CA GLN A 78 17.16 5.03 -25.70
C GLN A 78 16.10 6.13 -25.63
N GLU A 79 15.57 6.37 -24.44
CA GLU A 79 14.57 7.41 -24.17
C GLU A 79 14.87 8.05 -22.81
N PRO A 80 14.84 9.39 -22.68
CA PRO A 80 15.20 10.08 -21.44
C PRO A 80 14.06 10.01 -20.40
N LEU A 81 13.69 8.80 -19.99
CA LEU A 81 12.69 8.54 -18.98
C LEU A 81 13.19 7.59 -17.90
N ILE A 82 12.53 7.66 -16.74
CA ILE A 82 12.67 6.71 -15.65
C ILE A 82 11.50 5.74 -15.76
N THR A 83 11.76 4.44 -15.78
CA THR A 83 10.71 3.41 -15.75
C THR A 83 10.95 2.41 -14.63
N VAL A 84 9.97 1.54 -14.40
CA VAL A 84 10.06 0.46 -13.42
C VAL A 84 10.05 -0.88 -14.16
N ARG A 85 10.96 -1.77 -13.80
CA ARG A 85 11.00 -3.17 -14.24
C ARG A 85 11.27 -4.06 -13.04
N GLN A 86 10.49 -5.12 -12.89
CA GLN A 86 10.62 -6.06 -11.77
C GLN A 86 10.72 -5.34 -10.40
N ASN A 87 9.88 -4.31 -10.22
CA ASN A 87 9.85 -3.45 -9.02
C ASN A 87 11.16 -2.69 -8.74
N ARG A 88 11.96 -2.41 -9.77
CA ARG A 88 13.17 -1.58 -9.69
C ARG A 88 13.10 -0.42 -10.67
N TYR A 89 13.55 0.74 -10.22
CA TYR A 89 13.71 1.89 -11.10
C TYR A 89 14.93 1.70 -11.99
N VAL A 90 14.72 1.89 -13.28
CA VAL A 90 15.68 1.60 -14.36
C VAL A 90 15.60 2.66 -15.45
N ILE A 91 16.66 2.72 -16.27
CA ILE A 91 16.76 3.58 -17.45
C ILE A 91 16.83 2.69 -18.70
N PRO A 92 16.05 2.98 -19.76
CA PRO A 92 16.16 2.28 -21.02
C PRO A 92 17.42 2.70 -21.78
N VAL A 93 18.28 1.74 -22.09
CA VAL A 93 19.57 1.94 -22.74
C VAL A 93 19.62 1.14 -24.04
N LYS A 94 20.22 1.73 -25.08
CA LYS A 94 20.44 1.05 -26.37
C LYS A 94 21.34 -0.17 -26.20
N GLN A 95 20.91 -1.34 -26.69
CA GLN A 95 21.62 -2.59 -26.51
C GLN A 95 23.09 -2.51 -26.97
N GLU A 96 23.33 -1.88 -28.11
CA GLU A 96 24.65 -1.70 -28.72
C GLU A 96 25.57 -0.74 -27.94
N LYS A 97 25.00 0.06 -27.01
CA LYS A 97 25.74 0.99 -26.16
C LYS A 97 25.83 0.52 -24.70
N LYS A 98 25.32 -0.67 -24.36
CA LYS A 98 25.32 -1.23 -22.99
C LYS A 98 26.66 -1.09 -22.27
N ALA A 99 27.77 -1.44 -22.94
CA ALA A 99 29.10 -1.44 -22.33
C ALA A 99 29.55 -0.05 -21.83
N LYS A 100 28.94 1.03 -22.33
CA LYS A 100 29.24 2.42 -21.94
C LYS A 100 28.35 2.92 -20.79
N PHE A 101 27.39 2.12 -20.33
CA PHE A 101 26.46 2.47 -19.27
C PHE A 101 26.69 1.60 -18.03
N PRO A 102 27.18 2.16 -16.90
CA PRO A 102 27.47 1.38 -15.70
C PRO A 102 26.20 1.00 -14.95
N GLY A 103 25.85 -0.28 -14.93
CA GLY A 103 24.70 -0.78 -14.17
C GLY A 103 24.37 -2.24 -14.38
N ILE A 104 23.26 -2.67 -13.79
CA ILE A 104 22.75 -4.05 -13.79
C ILE A 104 21.53 -4.12 -14.73
N VAL A 105 21.54 -5.07 -15.67
CA VAL A 105 20.37 -5.30 -16.55
C VAL A 105 19.30 -6.05 -15.78
N HIS A 106 18.08 -5.52 -15.75
CA HIS A 106 16.92 -6.18 -15.15
C HIS A 106 15.97 -6.77 -16.17
N ASP A 107 15.90 -6.16 -17.35
CA ASP A 107 14.97 -6.58 -18.38
C ASP A 107 15.45 -6.17 -19.78
N LYS A 108 14.81 -6.73 -20.81
CA LYS A 108 15.03 -6.39 -22.22
C LYS A 108 13.70 -6.20 -22.93
N SER A 109 13.65 -5.35 -23.96
CA SER A 109 12.49 -5.29 -24.84
C SER A 109 12.31 -6.59 -25.62
N ASP A 110 11.10 -6.85 -26.13
CA ASP A 110 10.80 -8.04 -26.94
C ASP A 110 11.68 -8.12 -28.20
N SER A 111 11.96 -6.97 -28.82
CA SER A 111 12.88 -6.85 -29.95
C SER A 111 14.36 -7.02 -29.59
N GLY A 112 14.70 -7.02 -28.30
CA GLY A 112 16.07 -7.03 -27.78
C GLY A 112 16.81 -5.68 -27.83
N ALA A 113 16.37 -4.74 -28.67
CA ALA A 113 17.07 -3.49 -28.95
C ALA A 113 17.23 -2.56 -27.73
N THR A 114 16.38 -2.67 -26.71
CA THR A 114 16.44 -1.86 -25.49
C THR A 114 16.70 -2.73 -24.27
N LEU A 115 17.66 -2.32 -23.45
CA LEU A 115 17.96 -2.91 -22.15
C LEU A 115 17.50 -1.98 -21.03
N PHE A 116 16.83 -2.52 -20.04
CA PHE A 116 16.41 -1.77 -18.87
C PHE A 116 17.45 -1.94 -17.75
N ILE A 117 18.23 -0.89 -17.52
CA ILE A 117 19.42 -0.97 -16.65
C ILE A 117 19.20 -0.15 -15.37
N GLU A 118 19.50 -0.75 -14.22
CA GLU A 118 19.65 -0.08 -12.93
C GLU A 118 21.08 0.46 -12.81
N PRO A 119 21.29 1.79 -12.77
CA PRO A 119 22.62 2.35 -12.58
C PRO A 119 23.19 1.98 -11.20
N PHE A 120 24.50 1.67 -11.12
CA PHE A 120 25.14 1.30 -9.85
C PHE A 120 24.94 2.33 -8.73
N VAL A 121 24.90 3.62 -9.09
CA VAL A 121 24.72 4.73 -8.14
C VAL A 121 23.36 4.75 -7.43
N VAL A 122 22.38 3.98 -7.89
CA VAL A 122 21.06 3.86 -7.24
C VAL A 122 20.74 2.45 -6.73
N VAL A 123 21.63 1.46 -6.92
CA VAL A 123 21.39 0.07 -6.50
C VAL A 123 21.01 -0.02 -5.02
N GLU A 124 21.79 0.63 -4.16
CA GLU A 124 21.51 0.69 -2.71
C GLU A 124 20.17 1.34 -2.40
N LEU A 125 19.80 2.42 -3.12
CA LEU A 125 18.53 3.10 -2.90
C LEU A 125 17.33 2.25 -3.34
N ASN A 126 17.45 1.55 -4.46
CA ASN A 126 16.43 0.60 -4.92
C ASN A 126 16.28 -0.57 -3.93
N ASN A 127 17.39 -1.11 -3.41
CA ASN A 127 17.35 -2.17 -2.41
C ASN A 127 16.65 -1.72 -1.12
N LEU A 128 17.00 -0.53 -0.61
CA LEU A 128 16.36 0.06 0.57
C LEU A 128 14.86 0.33 0.33
N LEU A 129 14.51 0.89 -0.82
CA LEU A 129 13.11 1.14 -1.18
C LEU A 129 12.31 -0.17 -1.23
N ARG A 130 12.88 -1.22 -1.83
CA ARG A 130 12.26 -2.54 -1.87
C ARG A 130 12.08 -3.15 -0.48
N GLN A 131 13.03 -2.95 0.42
CA GLN A 131 12.89 -3.39 1.81
C GLN A 131 11.74 -2.66 2.50
N LEU A 132 11.67 -1.33 2.35
CA LEU A 132 10.59 -0.53 2.94
C LEU A 132 9.20 -0.93 2.43
N ILE A 133 9.07 -1.24 1.14
CA ILE A 133 7.81 -1.72 0.56
C ILE A 133 7.40 -3.07 1.18
N LYS A 134 8.34 -3.99 1.39
CA LYS A 134 8.06 -5.25 2.11
C LYS A 134 7.67 -5.02 3.56
N ASP A 135 8.34 -4.10 4.24
CA ASP A 135 8.02 -3.74 5.62
C ASP A 135 6.61 -3.13 5.70
N GLU A 136 6.19 -2.35 4.69
CA GLU A 136 4.84 -1.82 4.57
C GLU A 136 3.81 -2.95 4.43
N GLU A 137 4.02 -3.89 3.50
CA GLU A 137 3.14 -5.04 3.30
C GLU A 137 2.97 -5.86 4.59
N GLN A 138 4.06 -6.09 5.32
CA GLN A 138 4.04 -6.79 6.61
C GLN A 138 3.28 -6.02 7.69
N GLU A 139 3.45 -4.71 7.76
CA GLU A 139 2.74 -3.87 8.73
C GLU A 139 1.24 -3.83 8.44
N ILE A 140 0.86 -3.71 7.16
CA ILE A 140 -0.54 -3.81 6.72
C ILE A 140 -1.15 -5.14 7.14
N LEU A 141 -0.44 -6.26 6.93
CA LEU A 141 -0.91 -7.58 7.34
C LEU A 141 -1.16 -7.66 8.85
N LYS A 142 -0.25 -7.13 9.67
CA LYS A 142 -0.41 -7.10 11.14
C LYS A 142 -1.64 -6.32 11.57
N ILE A 143 -1.88 -5.17 10.95
CA ILE A 143 -3.06 -4.33 11.22
C ILE A 143 -4.34 -5.10 10.86
N LEU A 144 -4.39 -5.72 9.68
CA LEU A 144 -5.55 -6.49 9.24
C LEU A 144 -5.80 -7.71 10.13
N GLN A 145 -4.75 -8.41 10.57
CA GLN A 145 -4.86 -9.52 11.52
C GLN A 145 -5.44 -9.05 12.86
N LYS A 146 -4.97 -7.92 13.39
CA LYS A 146 -5.51 -7.33 14.62
C LYS A 146 -7.01 -7.07 14.50
N ILE A 147 -7.44 -6.41 13.42
CA ILE A 147 -8.85 -6.09 13.17
C ILE A 147 -9.67 -7.37 13.01
N THR A 148 -9.16 -8.35 12.27
CA THR A 148 -9.82 -9.65 12.07
C THR A 148 -10.02 -10.38 13.40
N SER A 149 -9.02 -10.37 14.28
CA SER A 149 -9.14 -10.96 15.62
C SER A 149 -10.21 -10.25 16.46
N LEU A 150 -10.25 -8.91 16.45
CA LEU A 150 -11.28 -8.13 17.17
C LEU A 150 -12.69 -8.43 16.66
N ILE A 151 -12.86 -8.59 15.34
CA ILE A 151 -14.13 -9.01 14.75
C ILE A 151 -14.47 -10.45 15.17
N GLY A 152 -13.48 -11.34 15.17
CA GLY A 152 -13.61 -12.75 15.56
C GLY A 152 -14.10 -12.93 17.01
N GLU A 153 -13.54 -12.16 17.95
CA GLU A 153 -13.97 -12.15 19.36
C GLU A 153 -15.45 -11.77 19.52
N ARG A 154 -15.96 -10.88 18.66
CA ARG A 154 -17.35 -10.42 18.66
C ARG A 154 -18.23 -11.19 17.66
N ALA A 155 -17.72 -12.20 16.97
CA ALA A 155 -18.39 -12.82 15.82
C ALA A 155 -19.73 -13.45 16.18
N GLN A 156 -19.82 -14.10 17.35
CA GLN A 156 -21.06 -14.69 17.83
C GLN A 156 -22.13 -13.62 18.10
N GLU A 157 -21.76 -12.53 18.74
CA GLU A 157 -22.66 -11.40 19.02
C GLU A 157 -23.13 -10.71 17.74
N ILE A 158 -22.24 -10.56 16.76
CA ILE A 158 -22.54 -10.00 15.45
C ILE A 158 -23.50 -10.92 14.66
N ASN A 159 -23.30 -12.23 14.71
CA ASN A 159 -24.20 -13.19 14.05
C ASN A 159 -25.59 -13.22 14.72
N ASP A 160 -25.62 -13.14 16.05
CA ASP A 160 -26.86 -13.09 16.82
C ASP A 160 -27.67 -11.82 16.56
N SER A 161 -27.02 -10.68 16.29
CA SER A 161 -27.70 -9.45 15.88
C SER A 161 -28.22 -9.53 14.44
N LYS A 162 -27.47 -10.14 13.50
CA LYS A 162 -27.88 -10.30 12.09
C LYS A 162 -29.08 -11.22 11.89
N ARG A 163 -29.09 -12.41 12.49
CA ARG A 163 -30.16 -13.43 12.31
C ARG A 163 -31.52 -12.99 12.87
N ARG A 164 -31.54 -12.05 13.80
CA ARG A 164 -32.77 -11.60 14.48
C ARG A 164 -33.40 -10.35 13.84
N ASN A 165 -32.69 -9.72 12.90
CA ASN A 165 -33.19 -8.61 12.07
C ASN A 165 -33.72 -9.08 10.70
N THR A 166 -33.59 -10.37 10.33
CA THR A 166 -33.98 -10.92 9.01
C THR A 166 -35.38 -11.55 8.96
N PHE A 167 -36.23 -11.36 9.98
CA PHE A 167 -37.62 -11.81 9.96
C PHE A 167 -38.60 -10.65 10.14
N GLY A 168 -39.27 -10.30 9.04
CA GLY A 168 -40.31 -9.29 8.92
C GLY A 168 -40.39 -8.78 7.49
#